data_AF-A0A316PLN6-F1
#
_entry.id   AF-A0A316PLN6-F1
#
_cell.length_a   1.000
_cell.length_b   1.000
_cell.length_c   1.000
_cell.angle_alpha   90.00
_cell.angle_beta   90.00
_cell.angle_gamma   90.00
#
_symmetry.space_group_name_H-M   'P 1'
#
loop_
_entity.id
_entity.type
_entity.pdbx_description
1 polymer ?
#
loop_
_entity_poly.entity_id
_entity_poly.type
_entity_poly.pdbx_seq_one_letter_code
_entity_poly.pdbx_strand_id
1 'polypeptide(L)'
;MVNGSLKVLRRKGKSHGAKETRGKYSKGKSIRKRDKSVYSRQEAGHREVDTAVSGQGKSKACFAALAERKTRFYIAVKMPG
;
A
#
# COMPACT_ATOMS: atom_id res chain seq x y z
N MET A 1 2.61 -29.72 -1.36
CA MET A 1 1.52 -28.93 -1.99
C MET A 1 0.22 -29.60 -1.59
N VAL A 2 -0.74 -28.90 -0.96
CA VAL A 2 -1.97 -29.54 -0.47
C VAL A 2 -3.01 -29.53 -1.58
N ASN A 3 -3.36 -30.70 -2.12
CA ASN A 3 -4.39 -30.87 -3.16
C ASN A 3 -5.77 -30.97 -2.51
N GLY A 4 -6.47 -29.84 -2.32
CA GLY A 4 -7.82 -29.81 -1.76
C GLY A 4 -8.64 -28.61 -2.24
N SER A 5 -9.96 -28.77 -2.33
CA SER A 5 -10.89 -27.72 -2.78
C SER A 5 -10.84 -26.50 -1.86
N LEU A 6 -10.53 -25.32 -2.41
CA LEU A 6 -10.35 -24.08 -1.65
C LEU A 6 -11.63 -23.58 -0.95
N LYS A 7 -12.82 -24.03 -1.39
CA LYS A 7 -14.12 -23.64 -0.83
C LYS A 7 -14.38 -24.20 0.56
N VAL A 8 -13.77 -25.34 0.91
CA VAL A 8 -13.95 -26.01 2.22
C VAL A 8 -12.84 -25.68 3.21
N LEU A 9 -11.82 -24.91 2.81
CA LEU A 9 -10.71 -24.59 3.68
C LEU A 9 -11.06 -23.44 4.64
N ARG A 10 -11.20 -23.78 5.93
CA ARG A 10 -11.41 -22.83 7.04
C ARG A 10 -10.13 -22.04 7.32
N ARG A 11 -9.81 -21.04 6.48
CA ARG A 11 -8.63 -20.13 6.52
C ARG A 11 -7.61 -20.43 7.64
N LYS A 12 -6.74 -21.42 7.41
CA LYS A 12 -5.46 -21.59 8.13
C LYS A 12 -4.36 -21.99 7.14
N GLY A 13 -4.24 -21.23 6.06
CA GLY A 13 -3.18 -21.36 5.07
C GLY A 13 -2.78 -19.99 4.52
N LYS A 14 -1.59 -19.88 3.92
CA LYS A 14 -1.17 -18.65 3.22
C LYS A 14 -2.21 -18.35 2.15
N SER A 15 -2.88 -17.19 2.25
CA SER A 15 -3.74 -16.72 1.17
C SER A 15 -2.85 -16.52 -0.06
N HIS A 16 -3.12 -17.26 -1.13
CA HIS A 16 -2.66 -16.85 -2.44
C HIS A 16 -3.41 -15.54 -2.72
N GLY A 17 -2.74 -14.41 -2.49
CA GLY A 17 -3.33 -13.09 -2.75
C GLY A 17 -3.91 -13.05 -4.16
N ALA A 18 -4.91 -12.20 -4.38
CA ALA A 18 -5.54 -12.06 -5.69
C ALA A 18 -4.46 -11.96 -6.78
N LYS A 19 -4.54 -12.82 -7.79
CA LYS A 19 -3.67 -12.71 -8.97
C LYS A 19 -3.93 -11.34 -9.59
N GLU A 20 -2.90 -10.52 -9.59
CA GLU A 20 -2.91 -9.20 -10.21
C GLU A 20 -3.20 -9.37 -11.71
N THR A 21 -4.23 -8.70 -12.23
CA THR A 21 -4.73 -8.86 -13.61
C THR A 21 -4.40 -7.68 -14.54
N ARG A 22 -3.74 -6.62 -14.04
CA ARG A 22 -3.47 -5.38 -14.79
C ARG A 22 -2.22 -5.47 -15.68
N GLY A 23 -1.57 -6.63 -15.79
CA GLY A 23 -0.47 -6.88 -16.74
C GLY A 23 0.93 -6.62 -16.16
N LYS A 24 1.87 -6.13 -16.98
CA LYS A 24 3.24 -5.79 -16.52
C LYS A 24 3.22 -4.49 -15.72
N TYR A 25 3.04 -4.61 -14.41
CA TYR A 25 3.22 -3.49 -13.49
C TYR A 25 4.65 -3.46 -12.95
N SER A 26 5.34 -2.32 -13.08
CA SER A 26 6.63 -2.11 -12.41
C SER A 26 6.40 -1.95 -10.91
N LYS A 27 6.51 -3.05 -10.17
CA LYS A 27 6.66 -2.96 -8.72
C LYS A 27 7.97 -2.21 -8.47
N GLY A 28 7.86 -0.95 -8.07
CA GLY A 28 8.99 -0.14 -7.63
C GLY A 28 9.79 -0.86 -6.54
N LYS A 29 10.98 -0.33 -6.21
CA LYS A 29 11.81 -0.88 -5.14
C LYS A 29 10.97 -0.95 -3.85
N SER A 30 11.03 -2.10 -3.16
CA SER A 30 10.41 -2.24 -1.84
C SER A 30 10.94 -1.15 -0.91
N ILE A 31 10.11 -0.67 0.02
CA ILE A 31 10.48 0.29 1.07
C ILE A 31 11.73 -0.19 1.83
N ARG A 32 11.92 -1.50 2.01
CA ARG A 32 13.10 -2.08 2.68
C ARG A 32 14.40 -1.92 1.88
N LYS A 33 14.30 -1.71 0.56
CA LYS A 33 15.42 -1.56 -0.37
C LYS A 33 15.72 -0.09 -0.72
N ARG A 34 15.17 0.88 0.02
CA ARG A 34 15.50 2.31 -0.15
C ARG A 34 16.89 2.61 0.42
N ASP A 35 17.51 3.67 -0.09
CA ASP A 35 18.81 4.11 0.39
C ASP A 35 18.74 4.49 1.88
N LYS A 36 19.84 4.23 2.59
CA LYS A 36 19.90 4.42 4.05
C LYS A 36 19.70 5.89 4.44
N SER A 37 20.14 6.82 3.59
CA SER A 37 19.95 8.27 3.76
C SER A 37 18.48 8.66 3.95
N VAL A 38 17.55 7.94 3.32
CA VAL A 38 16.12 8.24 3.44
C VAL A 38 15.64 8.00 4.88
N TYR A 39 16.25 7.08 5.65
CA TYR A 39 15.81 6.79 7.02
C TYR A 39 16.21 7.84 8.04
N SER A 40 17.30 8.58 7.82
CA SER A 40 17.81 9.56 8.77
C SER A 40 16.97 10.84 8.82
N ARG A 41 15.98 10.99 7.91
CA ARG A 41 15.05 12.14 7.83
C ARG A 41 15.77 13.50 7.80
N GLN A 42 16.95 13.55 7.20
CA GLN A 42 17.79 14.77 7.18
C GLN A 42 17.49 15.67 5.98
N GLU A 43 16.99 15.11 4.88
CA GLU A 43 16.76 15.81 3.62
C GLU A 43 15.27 16.06 3.39
N ALA A 44 14.96 17.27 2.90
CA ALA A 44 13.61 17.64 2.49
C ALA A 44 13.31 17.05 1.09
N GLY A 45 12.03 16.83 0.80
CA GLY A 45 11.58 16.36 -0.52
C GLY A 45 11.27 14.87 -0.58
N HIS A 46 11.64 14.10 0.44
CA HIS A 46 11.14 12.74 0.61
C HIS A 46 9.71 12.76 1.14
N ARG A 47 8.77 12.32 0.30
CA ARG A 47 7.36 12.16 0.69
C ARG A 47 6.95 10.69 0.65
N GLU A 48 6.27 10.24 1.69
CA GLU A 48 5.54 8.97 1.71
C GLU A 48 4.08 9.25 1.34
N VAL A 49 3.49 8.39 0.51
CA VAL A 49 2.12 8.53 0.02
C VAL A 49 1.33 7.31 0.42
N ASP A 50 0.28 7.52 1.20
CA ASP A 50 -0.67 6.49 1.60
C ASP A 50 -2.06 6.80 1.06
N THR A 51 -2.91 5.78 1.00
CA THR A 51 -4.30 5.92 0.57
C THR A 51 -5.19 5.21 1.57
N ALA A 52 -6.19 5.92 2.08
CA ALA A 52 -7.16 5.38 3.02
C ALA A 52 -8.56 5.42 2.39
N VAL A 53 -9.28 4.29 2.51
CA VAL A 53 -10.64 4.12 1.98
C VAL A 53 -11.63 4.01 3.13
N SER A 54 -12.76 4.70 3.00
CA SER A 54 -13.82 4.66 4.00
C SER A 54 -14.67 3.40 3.82
N GLY A 55 -14.34 2.35 4.58
CA GLY A 55 -15.11 1.10 4.60
C GLY A 55 -15.00 0.30 3.29
N GLN A 56 -14.17 -0.74 3.30
CA GLN A 56 -13.98 -1.64 2.16
C GLN A 56 -15.33 -2.23 1.70
N GLY A 57 -15.73 -1.92 0.46
CA GLY A 57 -16.97 -2.41 -0.16
C GLY A 57 -18.25 -1.67 0.27
N LYS A 58 -18.16 -0.69 1.18
CA LYS A 58 -19.31 0.11 1.64
C LYS A 58 -19.36 1.49 1.01
N SER A 59 -18.19 2.07 0.75
CA SER A 59 -18.06 3.40 0.19
C SER A 59 -16.85 3.48 -0.76
N LYS A 60 -16.95 4.38 -1.73
CA LYS A 60 -15.87 4.73 -2.65
C LYS A 60 -15.06 5.93 -2.18
N ALA A 61 -15.47 6.60 -1.09
CA ALA A 61 -14.76 7.76 -0.60
C ALA A 61 -13.37 7.36 -0.08
N CYS A 62 -12.38 8.05 -0.62
CA CYS A 62 -10.97 7.76 -0.50
C CYS A 62 -10.22 9.08 -0.29
N PHE A 63 -9.16 9.07 0.52
CA PHE A 63 -8.22 10.18 0.56
C PHE A 63 -6.79 9.69 0.41
N ALA A 64 -5.98 10.50 -0.26
CA ALA A 64 -4.54 10.34 -0.32
C ALA A 64 -3.91 11.17 0.81
N ALA A 65 -2.98 10.58 1.54
CA ALA A 65 -2.17 11.27 2.53
C ALA A 65 -0.73 11.36 2.03
N LEU A 66 -0.17 12.56 1.99
CA LEU A 66 1.22 12.84 1.67
C LEU A 66 1.93 13.25 2.95
N ALA A 67 2.95 12.50 3.36
CA ALA A 67 3.75 12.77 4.55
C ALA A 67 5.18 13.13 4.15
N GLU A 68 5.59 14.37 4.39
CA GLU A 68 6.98 14.78 4.23
C GLU A 68 7.81 14.24 5.41
N ARG A 69 8.91 13.53 5.13
CA ARG A 69 9.58 12.72 6.15
C ARG A 69 10.45 13.52 7.12
N LYS A 70 11.00 14.68 6.72
CA LYS A 70 11.88 15.52 7.56
C LYS A 70 11.07 16.34 8.55
N THR A 71 10.16 17.16 8.05
CA THR A 71 9.28 18.10 8.77
C THR A 71 8.05 17.44 9.38
N ARG A 72 7.67 16.23 8.93
CA ARG A 72 6.39 15.58 9.29
C ARG A 72 5.17 16.41 8.91
N PHE A 73 5.29 17.27 7.90
CA PHE A 73 4.14 17.96 7.33
C PHE A 73 3.24 16.98 6.58
N TYR A 74 1.93 17.08 6.83
CA TYR A 74 0.92 16.20 6.23
C TYR A 74 -0.03 16.99 5.33
N ILE A 75 -0.30 16.43 4.16
CA ILE A 75 -1.35 16.92 3.24
C ILE A 75 -2.33 15.77 3.04
N ALA A 76 -3.61 16.00 3.34
CA ALA A 76 -4.68 15.06 3.06
C ALA A 76 -5.52 15.61 1.91
N VAL A 77 -5.66 14.83 0.83
CA VAL A 77 -6.45 15.19 -0.34
C VAL A 77 -7.57 14.19 -0.52
N LYS A 78 -8.82 14.67 -0.51
CA LYS A 78 -9.97 13.84 -0.87
C LYS A 78 -9.86 13.48 -2.35
N MET A 79 -9.84 12.19 -2.66
CA MET A 79 -9.79 11.72 -4.04
C MET A 79 -11.19 11.86 -4.67
N PRO A 80 -11.29 12.33 -5.92
CA PRO A 80 -12.52 12.22 -6.68
C PRO A 80 -12.87 10.72 -6.83
N GLY A 81 -14.14 10.39 -6.57
CA GLY A 81 -14.66 9.01 -6.55
C GLY A 81 -15.26 8.57 -7.88
#